data_AF-A0A936FRM3-F1
#
_entry.id   AF-A0A936FRM3-F1
#
_cell.length_a   1.000
_cell.length_b   1.000
_cell.length_c   1.000
_cell.angle_alpha   90.00
_cell.angle_beta   90.00
_cell.angle_gamma   90.00
#
_symmetry.space_group_name_H-M   'P 1'
#
loop_
_entity.id
_entity.type
_entity.pdbx_description
1 polymer ?
#
loop_
_entity_poly.entity_id
_entity_poly.type
_entity_poly.pdbx_seq_one_letter_code
_entity_poly.pdbx_strand_id
1 'polypeptide(L)'
;MAGIKKILIIRLSSIGDVAIAVPLVKALSNQYPTVEISIVSKPFHQFMFEGIPRVHFIPFDDKKYIGFMGTFRFAFDQLWKENFTHVIDLHDVLRSKLFRKVLSIKAIKTVVFDKGRKEKKAALLDKSKLLKPLQSSFLRYKAAIETAGFQLQTEENQWIEKKEKGKSYYWDCAFFLTFHQNLSSRIDGNID
;
A
#
# COMPACT_ATOMS: atom_id res chain seq x y z
N MET A 1 -13.65 -9.80 25.17
CA MET A 1 -14.22 -9.56 23.83
C MET A 1 -13.15 -8.88 22.99
N ALA A 2 -12.69 -9.49 21.90
CA ALA A 2 -11.69 -8.84 21.04
C ALA A 2 -12.37 -7.69 20.29
N GLY A 3 -11.98 -6.45 20.58
CA GLY A 3 -12.53 -5.27 19.91
C GLY A 3 -12.21 -5.25 18.41
N ILE A 4 -12.88 -4.36 17.67
CA ILE A 4 -12.64 -4.14 16.24
C ILE A 4 -11.15 -3.84 16.03
N LYS A 5 -10.49 -4.61 15.15
CA LYS A 5 -9.07 -4.43 14.84
C LYS A 5 -8.95 -3.39 13.73
N LYS A 6 -8.38 -2.23 14.05
CA LYS A 6 -7.98 -1.23 13.05
C LYS A 6 -6.55 -1.49 12.60
N ILE A 7 -6.33 -1.69 11.31
CA ILE A 7 -5.02 -1.98 10.71
C ILE A 7 -4.60 -0.80 9.84
N LEU A 8 -3.39 -0.29 10.07
CA LEU A 8 -2.76 0.69 9.20
C LEU A 8 -1.78 0.00 8.25
N ILE A 9 -1.94 0.18 6.94
CA ILE A 9 -1.00 -0.28 5.92
C ILE A 9 -0.31 0.94 5.29
N ILE A 10 1.02 0.95 5.30
CA ILE A 10 1.82 2.07 4.78
C ILE A 10 2.49 1.67 3.46
N ARG A 11 2.16 2.38 2.38
CA ARG A 11 2.74 2.15 1.04
C ARG A 11 2.93 3.45 0.25
N LEU A 12 4.05 4.14 0.48
CA LEU A 12 4.38 5.41 -0.19
C LEU A 12 5.24 5.29 -1.48
N SER A 13 5.27 4.13 -2.16
CA SER A 13 6.14 3.91 -3.35
C SER A 13 5.44 4.24 -4.68
N SER A 14 6.03 3.76 -5.77
CA SER A 14 5.51 3.79 -7.13
C SER A 14 4.19 3.05 -7.28
N ILE A 15 3.49 3.38 -8.37
CA ILE A 15 2.20 2.83 -8.76
C ILE A 15 2.19 1.29 -8.80
N GLY A 16 3.25 0.66 -9.33
CA GLY A 16 3.33 -0.79 -9.47
C GLY A 16 3.36 -1.52 -8.14
N ASP A 17 4.08 -0.97 -7.15
CA ASP A 17 4.10 -1.54 -5.81
C ASP A 17 2.75 -1.44 -5.10
N VAL A 18 2.00 -0.36 -5.34
CA VAL A 18 0.66 -0.18 -4.79
C VAL A 18 -0.32 -1.12 -5.45
N ALA A 19 -0.24 -1.28 -6.77
CA ALA A 19 -1.06 -2.24 -7.51
C ALA A 19 -0.90 -3.68 -7.00
N ILE A 20 0.30 -4.08 -6.56
CA ILE A 20 0.54 -5.39 -5.93
C ILE A 20 -0.12 -5.51 -4.55
N ALA A 21 -0.27 -4.40 -3.81
CA ALA A 21 -0.89 -4.40 -2.48
C ALA A 21 -2.44 -4.43 -2.54
N VAL A 22 -3.06 -3.86 -3.58
CA VAL A 22 -4.52 -3.85 -3.79
C VAL A 22 -5.18 -5.23 -3.63
N PRO A 23 -4.73 -6.29 -4.32
CA PRO A 23 -5.33 -7.62 -4.17
C PRO A 23 -5.23 -8.16 -2.75
N LEU A 24 -4.11 -7.94 -2.06
CA LEU A 24 -3.90 -8.36 -0.68
C LEU A 24 -4.84 -7.62 0.28
N VAL A 25 -5.01 -6.32 0.07
CA VAL A 25 -5.95 -5.48 0.85
C VAL A 25 -7.39 -5.95 0.63
N LYS A 26 -7.77 -6.23 -0.62
CA LYS A 26 -9.11 -6.73 -0.94
C LYS A 26 -9.36 -8.09 -0.29
N ALA A 27 -8.38 -9.00 -0.36
CA ALA A 27 -8.45 -10.30 0.29
C ALA A 27 -8.56 -10.16 1.82
N LEU A 28 -7.76 -9.29 2.43
CA LEU A 28 -7.80 -8.99 3.86
C LEU A 28 -9.16 -8.45 4.28
N SER A 29 -9.72 -7.48 3.55
CA SER A 29 -11.06 -6.96 3.84
C SER A 29 -12.11 -8.06 3.77
N ASN A 30 -12.08 -8.88 2.71
CA ASN A 30 -13.08 -9.93 2.51
C ASN A 30 -12.99 -11.05 3.56
N GLN A 31 -11.77 -11.50 3.91
CA GLN A 31 -11.56 -12.60 4.85
C GLN A 31 -11.78 -12.19 6.31
N TYR A 32 -11.62 -10.90 6.63
CA TYR A 32 -11.78 -10.40 7.98
C TYR A 32 -12.82 -9.26 8.04
N PRO A 33 -14.13 -9.58 8.07
CA PRO A 33 -15.19 -8.56 8.08
C PRO A 33 -15.19 -7.65 9.32
N THR A 34 -14.55 -8.07 10.41
CA THR A 34 -14.46 -7.33 11.68
C THR A 34 -13.21 -6.42 11.75
N VAL A 35 -12.51 -6.26 10.63
CA VAL A 35 -11.30 -5.45 10.53
C VAL A 35 -11.59 -4.20 9.72
N GLU A 36 -11.12 -3.06 10.21
CA GLU A 36 -11.04 -1.81 9.44
C GLU A 36 -9.61 -1.62 8.95
N ILE A 37 -9.45 -1.30 7.68
CA ILE A 37 -8.15 -1.15 7.05
C ILE A 37 -7.99 0.32 6.67
N SER A 38 -6.90 0.95 7.07
CA SER A 38 -6.50 2.28 6.62
C SER A 38 -5.22 2.19 5.82
N ILE A 39 -5.18 2.83 4.65
CA ILE A 39 -4.04 2.79 3.73
C ILE A 39 -3.46 4.18 3.56
N VAL A 40 -2.17 4.32 3.85
CA VAL A 40 -1.43 5.55 3.61
C VAL A 40 -0.66 5.41 2.30
N SER A 41 -1.05 6.19 1.29
CA SER A 41 -0.35 6.30 0.01
C SER A 41 -0.45 7.70 -0.58
N LYS A 42 0.19 7.92 -1.73
CA LYS A 42 0.10 9.18 -2.47
C LYS A 42 -1.34 9.39 -2.97
N PRO A 43 -1.87 10.62 -2.99
CA PRO A 43 -3.25 10.91 -3.42
C PRO A 43 -3.61 10.30 -4.77
N PHE A 44 -2.65 10.28 -5.71
CA PHE A 44 -2.83 9.68 -7.03
C PHE A 44 -3.26 8.21 -6.99
N HIS A 45 -2.94 7.45 -5.94
CA HIS A 45 -3.28 6.02 -5.86
C HIS A 45 -4.65 5.72 -5.27
N GLN A 46 -5.40 6.74 -4.85
CA GLN A 46 -6.69 6.56 -4.17
C GLN A 46 -7.67 5.72 -4.99
N PHE A 47 -7.74 5.95 -6.30
CA PHE A 47 -8.65 5.24 -7.21
C PHE A 47 -8.48 3.71 -7.18
N MET A 48 -7.29 3.21 -6.80
CA MET A 48 -7.02 1.78 -6.74
C MET A 48 -7.74 1.07 -5.58
N PHE A 49 -8.19 1.82 -4.58
CA PHE A 49 -8.84 1.30 -3.38
C PHE A 49 -10.33 1.63 -3.31
N GLU A 50 -10.85 2.34 -4.31
CA GLU A 50 -12.27 2.66 -4.40
C GLU A 50 -13.12 1.39 -4.55
N GLY A 51 -14.27 1.37 -3.87
CA GLY A 51 -15.18 0.22 -3.89
C GLY A 51 -14.76 -0.98 -3.04
N ILE A 52 -13.60 -0.94 -2.35
CA ILE A 52 -13.23 -1.99 -1.40
C ILE A 52 -13.90 -1.70 -0.04
N PRO A 53 -14.72 -2.61 0.51
CA PRO A 53 -15.42 -2.35 1.76
C PRO A 53 -14.43 -2.22 2.92
N ARG A 54 -14.74 -1.38 3.91
CA ARG A 54 -13.94 -1.19 5.16
C ARG A 54 -12.48 -0.78 4.90
N VAL A 55 -12.19 -0.22 3.73
CA VAL A 55 -10.88 0.35 3.41
C VAL A 55 -11.01 1.87 3.39
N HIS A 56 -10.22 2.53 4.24
CA HIS A 56 -10.13 3.97 4.34
C HIS A 56 -8.80 4.44 3.74
N PHE A 57 -8.85 5.31 2.76
CA PHE A 57 -7.64 5.86 2.15
C PHE A 57 -7.22 7.14 2.87
N ILE A 58 -5.96 7.20 3.33
CA ILE A 58 -5.35 8.36 3.97
C ILE A 58 -4.30 8.93 3.01
N PRO A 59 -4.61 10.05 2.32
CA PRO A 59 -3.68 10.62 1.35
C PRO A 59 -2.49 11.27 2.05
N PHE A 60 -1.29 10.86 1.67
CA PHE A 60 -0.04 11.51 2.05
C PHE A 60 0.50 12.33 0.87
N ASP A 61 0.29 13.64 0.92
CA ASP A 61 0.80 14.57 -0.09
C ASP A 61 2.17 15.12 0.31
N ASP A 62 3.19 14.73 -0.47
CA ASP A 62 4.57 15.20 -0.32
C ASP A 62 4.69 16.73 -0.44
N LYS A 63 3.79 17.39 -1.19
CA LYS A 63 3.76 18.86 -1.35
C LYS A 63 3.21 19.56 -0.12
N LYS A 64 2.26 18.94 0.59
CA LYS A 64 1.66 19.46 1.83
C LYS A 64 2.51 19.16 3.06
N TYR A 65 3.17 17.99 3.09
CA TYR A 65 3.93 17.50 4.22
C TYR A 65 5.43 17.47 3.90
N ILE A 66 6.00 18.65 3.74
CA ILE A 66 7.38 18.84 3.30
C ILE A 66 8.36 18.45 4.41
N GLY A 67 9.36 17.66 4.03
CA GLY A 67 10.50 17.33 4.88
C GLY A 67 10.16 16.50 6.12
N PHE A 68 11.10 16.47 7.07
CA PHE A 68 10.96 15.70 8.30
C PHE A 68 9.80 16.21 9.18
N MET A 69 9.71 17.53 9.38
CA MET A 69 8.69 18.15 10.22
C MET A 69 7.29 17.97 9.63
N GLY A 70 7.12 18.09 8.31
CA GLY A 70 5.85 17.81 7.64
C GLY A 70 5.43 16.35 7.79
N THR A 71 6.38 15.42 7.65
CA THR A 71 6.13 13.99 7.86
C THR A 71 5.73 13.70 9.33
N PHE A 72 6.39 14.33 10.30
CA PHE A 72 6.03 14.22 11.72
C PHE A 72 4.62 14.77 11.99
N ARG A 73 4.32 15.97 11.47
CA ARG A 73 3.00 16.60 11.58
C ARG A 73 1.90 15.71 11.00
N PHE A 74 2.10 15.11 9.82
CA PHE A 74 1.15 14.16 9.26
C PHE A 74 0.91 12.97 10.20
N ALA A 75 1.99 12.37 10.71
CA ALA A 75 1.89 11.24 11.62
C ALA A 75 1.08 11.61 12.88
N PHE A 76 1.30 12.79 13.43
CA PHE A 76 0.59 13.25 14.62
C PHE A 76 -0.86 13.67 14.34
N ASP A 77 -1.12 14.38 13.24
CA ASP A 77 -2.45 14.92 12.97
C ASP A 77 -3.41 13.89 12.41
N GLN A 78 -2.89 12.94 11.61
CA GLN A 78 -3.71 11.97 10.87
C GLN A 78 -3.62 10.56 11.44
N LEU A 79 -2.43 10.12 11.89
CA LEU A 79 -2.24 8.72 12.31
C LEU A 79 -2.34 8.52 13.82
N TRP A 80 -1.88 9.49 14.61
CA TRP A 80 -1.85 9.36 16.08
C TRP A 80 -3.24 9.41 16.71
N LYS A 81 -4.14 10.23 16.15
CA LYS A 81 -5.52 10.36 16.61
C LYS A 81 -6.34 9.10 16.37
N GLU A 82 -5.92 8.29 15.41
CA GLU A 82 -6.52 7.00 15.12
C GLU A 82 -6.09 5.94 16.14
N ASN A 83 -7.02 5.04 16.47
CA ASN A 83 -6.80 3.94 17.40
C ASN A 83 -6.40 2.66 16.66
N PHE A 84 -5.29 2.75 15.91
CA PHE A 84 -4.73 1.59 15.23
C PHE A 84 -4.27 0.53 16.22
N THR A 85 -4.60 -0.72 15.92
CA THR A 85 -4.20 -1.89 16.70
C THR A 85 -3.00 -2.60 16.09
N HIS A 86 -2.86 -2.50 14.76
CA HIS A 86 -1.77 -3.09 13.99
C HIS A 86 -1.26 -2.08 12.96
N VAL A 87 0.06 -2.04 12.76
CA VAL A 87 0.71 -1.27 11.70
C VAL A 87 1.51 -2.22 10.83
N ILE A 88 1.27 -2.21 9.53
CA ILE A 88 1.95 -3.02 8.52
C ILE A 88 2.69 -2.07 7.58
N ASP A 89 4.00 -1.95 7.75
CA ASP A 89 4.84 -1.12 6.88
C ASP A 89 5.35 -1.97 5.71
N LEU A 90 4.69 -1.82 4.56
CA LEU A 90 5.09 -2.45 3.30
C LEU A 90 6.16 -1.65 2.54
N HIS A 91 6.60 -0.50 3.07
CA HIS A 91 7.49 0.41 2.37
C HIS A 91 8.91 0.46 2.92
N ASP A 92 9.14 0.35 4.22
CA ASP A 92 10.46 0.38 4.89
C ASP A 92 11.44 1.44 4.32
N VAL A 93 11.07 2.72 4.38
CA VAL A 93 11.92 3.88 4.05
C VAL A 93 11.92 4.87 5.21
N LEU A 94 12.82 5.86 5.20
CA LEU A 94 12.98 6.79 6.33
C LEU A 94 11.67 7.44 6.81
N ARG A 95 10.80 7.87 5.88
CA ARG A 95 9.49 8.46 6.20
C ARG A 95 8.54 7.45 6.87
N SER A 96 8.48 6.21 6.35
CA SER A 96 7.66 5.17 6.99
C SER A 96 8.21 4.77 8.36
N LYS A 97 9.54 4.78 8.54
CA LYS A 97 10.18 4.59 9.85
C LYS A 97 9.78 5.67 10.85
N LEU A 98 9.64 6.92 10.42
CA LEU A 98 9.15 8.00 11.28
C LEU A 98 7.71 7.75 11.74
N PHE A 99 6.82 7.34 10.82
CA PHE A 99 5.45 6.97 11.18
C PHE A 99 5.43 5.84 12.21
N ARG A 100 6.24 4.80 12.00
CA ARG A 100 6.37 3.70 12.98
C ARG A 100 6.86 4.20 14.33
N LYS A 101 7.87 5.08 14.37
CA LYS A 101 8.42 5.59 15.63
C LYS A 101 7.36 6.37 16.41
N VAL A 102 6.60 7.22 15.73
CA VAL A 102 5.47 7.94 16.33
C VAL A 102 4.43 6.94 16.85
N LEU A 103 3.95 6.02 16.02
CA LEU A 103 2.90 5.07 16.43
C LEU A 103 3.36 4.03 17.48
N SER A 104 4.64 3.71 17.54
CA SER A 104 5.19 2.76 18.51
C SER A 104 5.07 3.25 19.95
N ILE A 105 4.95 4.57 20.17
CA ILE A 105 4.73 5.15 21.49
C ILE A 105 3.36 4.72 22.05
N LYS A 106 2.38 4.42 21.19
CA LYS A 106 1.07 3.86 21.58
C LYS A 106 1.10 2.33 21.80
N ALA A 107 2.28 1.70 21.85
CA ALA A 107 2.47 0.25 22.00
C ALA A 107 1.75 -0.60 20.93
N ILE A 108 1.59 -0.06 19.72
CA ILE A 108 0.86 -0.72 18.63
C ILE A 108 1.73 -1.82 18.00
N LYS A 109 1.14 -3.00 17.76
CA LYS A 109 1.83 -4.11 17.09
C LYS A 109 2.25 -3.68 15.69
N THR A 110 3.56 -3.57 15.47
CA THR A 110 4.12 -3.11 14.20
C THR A 110 4.86 -4.24 13.52
N VAL A 111 4.43 -4.57 12.30
CA VAL A 111 5.10 -5.53 11.43
C VAL A 111 5.66 -4.82 10.22
N VAL A 112 6.91 -5.14 9.89
CA VAL A 112 7.64 -4.52 8.79
C VAL A 112 7.91 -5.59 7.76
N PHE A 113 7.59 -5.28 6.51
CA PHE A 113 7.95 -6.11 5.37
C PHE A 113 9.47 -6.22 5.23
N ASP A 114 9.98 -7.44 5.06
CA ASP A 114 11.39 -7.65 4.72
C ASP A 114 11.63 -7.38 3.22
N LYS A 115 12.33 -6.28 2.94
CA LYS A 115 12.79 -5.93 1.59
C LYS A 115 13.79 -6.92 0.99
N GLY A 116 14.34 -7.87 1.75
CA GLY A 116 15.35 -8.83 1.32
C GLY A 116 16.58 -8.15 0.72
N ARG A 117 16.97 -6.98 1.25
CA ARG A 117 18.13 -6.21 0.75
C ARG A 117 19.41 -7.04 0.83
N LYS A 118 19.52 -7.90 1.85
CA LYS A 118 20.64 -8.83 2.03
C LYS A 118 20.67 -9.92 0.96
N GLU A 119 19.52 -10.51 0.62
CA GLU A 119 19.41 -11.52 -0.44
C GLU A 119 19.76 -10.95 -1.81
N LYS A 120 19.22 -9.78 -2.15
CA LYS A 120 19.53 -9.08 -3.41
C LYS A 120 21.02 -8.76 -3.49
N LYS A 121 21.62 -8.27 -2.41
CA LYS A 121 23.07 -8.00 -2.36
C LYS A 121 23.90 -9.28 -2.47
N ALA A 122 23.48 -10.37 -1.83
CA ALA A 122 24.16 -11.66 -1.89
C ALA A 122 24.09 -12.29 -3.29
N ALA A 123 22.94 -12.18 -3.97
CA ALA A 123 22.78 -12.67 -5.35
C ALA A 123 23.66 -11.88 -6.34
N LEU A 124 23.88 -10.58 -6.11
CA LEU A 124 24.78 -9.77 -6.94
C LEU A 124 26.26 -10.09 -6.70
N LEU A 125 26.64 -10.47 -5.47
CA LEU A 125 28.03 -10.76 -5.11
C LEU A 125 28.47 -12.19 -5.45
N ASP A 126 27.53 -13.12 -5.56
CA ASP A 126 27.80 -14.53 -5.78
C ASP A 126 26.98 -15.05 -6.97
N LYS A 127 27.63 -15.22 -8.13
CA LYS A 127 26.99 -15.69 -9.37
C LYS A 127 26.33 -17.07 -9.21
N SER A 128 26.78 -17.90 -8.27
CA SER A 128 26.16 -19.20 -8.00
C SER A 128 24.78 -19.09 -7.33
N LYS A 129 24.53 -17.97 -6.63
CA LYS A 129 23.25 -17.65 -5.98
C LYS A 129 22.25 -16.92 -6.88
N LEU A 130 22.67 -16.48 -8.07
CA LEU A 130 21.76 -15.96 -9.10
C LEU A 130 20.77 -17.02 -9.61
N LEU A 131 21.05 -18.29 -9.39
CA LEU A 131 20.21 -19.41 -9.83
C LEU A 131 18.95 -19.61 -8.97
N LYS A 132 18.87 -18.98 -7.79
CA LYS A 132 17.65 -19.03 -6.95
C LYS A 132 16.74 -17.85 -7.29
N PRO A 133 15.49 -18.09 -7.75
CA PRO A 133 14.55 -17.01 -7.99
C PRO A 133 14.26 -16.26 -6.70
N LEU A 134 14.36 -14.93 -6.73
CA LEU A 134 14.01 -14.07 -5.61
C LEU A 134 12.50 -14.15 -5.37
N GLN A 135 12.08 -14.23 -4.11
CA GLN A 135 10.66 -14.12 -3.76
C GLN A 135 10.05 -12.85 -4.34
N SER A 136 8.86 -12.99 -4.93
CA SER A 136 8.10 -11.87 -5.51
C SER A 136 7.68 -10.86 -4.44
N SER A 137 7.47 -9.61 -4.86
CA SER A 137 6.97 -8.55 -3.95
C SER A 137 5.61 -8.93 -3.36
N PHE A 138 4.76 -9.63 -4.11
CA PHE A 138 3.46 -10.12 -3.65
C PHE A 138 3.61 -11.05 -2.46
N LEU A 139 4.42 -12.11 -2.59
CA LEU A 139 4.63 -13.09 -1.52
C LEU A 139 5.22 -12.44 -0.28
N ARG A 140 6.14 -11.50 -0.45
CA ARG A 140 6.73 -10.79 0.68
C ARG A 140 5.70 -9.87 1.37
N TYR A 141 4.83 -9.18 0.63
CA TYR A 141 3.76 -8.37 1.23
C TYR A 141 2.74 -9.25 1.96
N LYS A 142 2.38 -10.40 1.38
CA LYS A 142 1.56 -11.43 2.03
C LYS A 142 2.17 -11.88 3.34
N ALA A 143 3.46 -12.24 3.35
CA ALA A 143 4.17 -12.67 4.55
C ALA A 143 4.16 -11.61 5.67
N ALA A 144 4.25 -10.31 5.32
CA ALA A 144 4.15 -9.22 6.29
C ALA A 144 2.75 -9.13 6.93
N ILE A 145 1.69 -9.36 6.14
CA ILE A 145 0.30 -9.39 6.65
C ILE A 145 0.07 -10.63 7.53
N GLU A 146 0.60 -11.78 7.12
CA GLU A 146 0.52 -13.04 7.88
C GLU A 146 1.26 -12.96 9.21
N THR A 147 2.44 -12.34 9.23
CA THR A 147 3.21 -12.08 10.45
C THR A 147 2.48 -11.13 11.41
N ALA A 148 1.62 -10.24 10.89
CA ALA A 148 0.74 -9.41 11.71
C ALA A 148 -0.44 -10.19 12.32
N GLY A 149 -0.57 -11.49 12.02
CA GLY A 149 -1.59 -12.38 12.54
C GLY A 149 -2.81 -12.55 11.63
N PHE A 150 -2.72 -12.15 10.37
CA PHE A 150 -3.80 -12.25 9.38
C PHE A 150 -3.40 -13.19 8.26
N GLN A 151 -3.80 -14.46 8.37
CA GLN A 151 -3.56 -15.47 7.34
C GLN A 151 -4.39 -15.15 6.09
N LEU A 152 -3.75 -15.14 4.91
CA LEU A 152 -4.41 -14.81 3.65
C LEU A 152 -4.46 -16.02 2.72
N GLN A 153 -5.66 -16.43 2.36
CA GLN A 153 -5.92 -17.44 1.32
C GLN A 153 -5.89 -16.79 -0.08
N THR A 154 -4.75 -16.27 -0.52
CA THR A 154 -4.59 -15.66 -1.85
C THR A 154 -3.28 -16.09 -2.49
N GLU A 155 -3.35 -16.44 -3.78
CA GLU A 155 -2.16 -16.80 -4.56
C GLU A 155 -1.81 -15.71 -5.58
N GLU A 156 -0.54 -15.65 -5.97
CA GLU A 156 0.00 -14.64 -6.88
C GLU A 156 -0.68 -14.66 -8.26
N ASN A 157 -1.18 -15.83 -8.69
CA ASN A 157 -1.74 -16.06 -10.02
C ASN A 157 -3.26 -15.89 -10.12
N GLN A 158 -3.97 -15.72 -8.99
CA GLN A 158 -5.44 -15.65 -8.97
C GLN A 158 -6.01 -14.38 -9.63
N TRP A 159 -5.15 -13.42 -9.99
CA TRP A 159 -5.52 -12.09 -10.48
C TRP A 159 -5.33 -11.91 -11.98
N ILE A 160 -4.65 -12.87 -12.63
CA ILE A 160 -4.61 -12.94 -14.09
C ILE A 160 -5.85 -13.72 -14.52
N GLU A 161 -6.99 -13.04 -14.65
CA GLU A 161 -8.03 -13.58 -15.51
C GLU A 161 -7.43 -13.72 -16.91
N LYS A 162 -7.23 -14.95 -17.38
CA LYS A 162 -6.96 -15.23 -18.79
C LYS A 162 -8.17 -14.73 -19.58
N LYS A 163 -8.14 -13.48 -20.03
CA LYS A 163 -9.13 -13.01 -21.01
C LYS A 163 -8.84 -13.68 -22.34
N GLU A 164 -9.88 -14.26 -22.95
CA GLU A 164 -9.80 -14.92 -24.25
C GLU A 164 -9.15 -14.00 -25.30
N LYS A 165 -8.23 -14.57 -26.09
CA LYS A 165 -7.54 -13.89 -27.19
C LYS A 165 -8.57 -13.48 -28.24
N GLY A 166 -9.00 -12.21 -28.25
CA GLY A 166 -9.92 -11.75 -29.30
C GLY A 166 -10.40 -10.30 -29.25
N LYS A 167 -10.18 -9.54 -28.17
CA LYS A 167 -10.54 -8.12 -28.15
C LYS A 167 -9.29 -7.24 -28.20
N SER A 168 -9.05 -6.71 -29.39
CA SER A 168 -8.12 -5.59 -29.62
C SER A 168 -8.56 -4.42 -28.76
N TYR A 169 -7.75 -4.07 -27.76
CA TYR A 169 -8.00 -2.88 -26.96
C TYR A 169 -7.30 -1.70 -27.62
N TYR A 170 -8.02 -0.98 -28.47
CA TYR A 170 -7.97 0.47 -28.33
C TYR A 170 -8.56 0.75 -26.95
N TRP A 171 -7.75 1.34 -26.08
CA TRP A 171 -8.21 1.89 -24.81
C TRP A 171 -9.43 2.75 -25.11
N ASP A 172 -10.60 2.36 -24.58
CA ASP A 172 -11.83 3.13 -24.76
C ASP A 172 -11.52 4.60 -24.42
N CYS A 173 -11.58 5.45 -25.45
CA CYS A 173 -11.24 6.86 -25.35
C CYS A 173 -12.04 7.57 -24.25
N ALA A 174 -13.16 7.00 -23.78
CA ALA A 174 -13.93 7.50 -22.65
C ALA A 174 -13.09 7.64 -21.36
N PHE A 175 -12.24 6.67 -21.01
CA PHE A 175 -11.42 6.77 -19.79
C PHE A 175 -10.32 7.83 -19.93
N PHE A 176 -9.70 7.93 -21.11
CA PHE A 176 -8.68 8.95 -21.37
C PHE A 176 -9.28 10.35 -21.51
N LEU A 177 -10.50 10.48 -22.05
CA LEU A 177 -11.23 11.74 -22.14
C LEU A 177 -11.72 12.19 -20.76
N THR A 178 -12.22 11.30 -19.91
CA THR A 178 -12.57 11.64 -18.52
C THR A 178 -11.31 11.97 -17.71
N PHE A 179 -10.19 11.28 -17.93
CA PHE A 179 -8.90 11.60 -17.31
C PHE A 179 -8.37 12.96 -17.78
N HIS A 180 -8.48 13.29 -19.07
CA HIS A 180 -8.01 14.57 -19.60
C HIS A 180 -8.93 15.73 -19.19
N GLN A 181 -10.25 15.51 -19.15
CA GLN A 181 -11.22 16.49 -18.66
C GLN A 181 -11.07 16.76 -17.16
N ASN A 182 -10.81 15.74 -16.33
CA ASN A 182 -10.53 15.92 -14.89
C ASN A 182 -9.13 16.50 -14.61
N LEU A 183 -8.17 16.33 -15.53
CA LEU A 183 -6.88 17.01 -15.44
C LEU A 183 -7.00 18.50 -15.80
N SER A 184 -7.74 18.83 -16.87
CA SER A 184 -7.90 20.23 -17.31
C SER A 184 -8.64 21.07 -16.27
N SER A 185 -9.73 20.55 -15.70
CA SER A 185 -10.51 21.26 -14.67
C SER A 185 -9.76 21.48 -13.35
N ARG A 186 -8.65 20.76 -13.10
CA ARG A 186 -7.78 20.94 -11.92
C ARG A 186 -6.59 21.86 -12.16
N ILE A 187 -6.24 22.14 -13.42
CA ILE A 187 -5.14 23.04 -13.77
C ILE A 187 -5.68 24.47 -13.91
N ASP A 188 -6.93 24.63 -14.35
CA ASP A 188 -7.55 25.95 -14.55
C ASP A 188 -8.11 26.59 -13.27
N GLY A 189 -8.26 25.83 -12.17
CA GLY A 189 -8.80 26.31 -10.89
C GLY A 189 -7.78 26.96 -9.93
N ASN A 190 -6.60 27.34 -10.42
CA ASN A 190 -5.53 27.92 -9.58
C ASN A 190 -4.84 29.12 -10.24
N ILE A 191 -5.59 29.86 -11.06
CA ILE A 191 -5.23 31.20 -11.52
C ILE A 191 -6.41 32.10 -11.11
N ASP A 192 -6.34 32.61 -9.89
CA ASP A 192 -6.86 33.90 -9.42
C ASP A 192 -6.09 34.30 -8.16
#